data_AF-A0A1E5H5D9-F1
#
_entry.id   AF-A0A1E5H5D9-F1
#
_cell.length_a   1.000
_cell.length_b   1.000
_cell.length_c   1.000
_cell.angle_alpha   90.00
_cell.angle_beta   90.00
_cell.angle_gamma   90.00
#
_symmetry.space_group_name_H-M   'P 1'
#
loop_
_entity.id
_entity.type
_entity.pdbx_description
1 polymer ?
#
loop_
_entity_poly.entity_id
_entity_poly.type
_entity_poly.pdbx_seq_one_letter_code
_entity_poly.pdbx_strand_id
1 'polypeptide(L)'
;MTFSIYQECDFYQLSSVAQTRQAESEYPLAERILIIGSGVLECTLAIDLAREGKEVTILEYSDEILKDCFATSKRTELMRQLEKLVVMIFLENACIKVENNLVCLWNEEGFESFLTIDQLIVRKKL
;
A
#
# COMPACT_ATOMS: atom_id res chain seq x y z
N MET A 1 -19.64 3.75 10.65
CA MET A 1 -20.28 3.45 9.35
C MET A 1 -19.41 2.42 8.65
N THR A 2 -19.97 1.29 8.24
CA THR A 2 -19.22 0.23 7.58
C THR A 2 -19.45 0.37 6.08
N PHE A 3 -18.46 0.88 5.36
CA PHE A 3 -18.49 0.93 3.90
C PHE A 3 -17.58 -0.18 3.37
N SER A 4 -18.18 -1.27 2.90
CA SER A 4 -17.48 -2.29 2.12
C SER A 4 -18.29 -2.58 0.87
N ILE A 5 -17.88 -2.05 -0.28
CA ILE A 5 -18.19 -2.63 -1.59
C ILE A 5 -16.99 -2.40 -2.51
N TYR A 6 -16.26 -3.47 -2.80
CA TYR A 6 -15.13 -3.50 -3.73
C TYR A 6 -15.40 -4.62 -4.74
N GLN A 7 -15.39 -4.35 -6.05
CA GLN A 7 -15.73 -5.40 -7.04
C GLN A 7 -14.71 -5.65 -8.16
N GLU A 8 -13.76 -4.78 -8.48
CA GLU A 8 -12.90 -5.00 -9.68
C GLU A 8 -11.46 -4.50 -9.54
N CYS A 9 -10.69 -5.02 -8.58
CA CYS A 9 -9.22 -4.99 -8.63
C CYS A 9 -8.68 -6.36 -8.18
N ASP A 10 -7.53 -6.80 -8.71
CA ASP A 10 -6.90 -8.03 -8.25
C ASP A 10 -6.37 -7.83 -6.82
N PHE A 11 -7.04 -8.48 -5.87
CA PHE A 11 -6.72 -8.40 -4.44
C PHE A 11 -5.64 -9.43 -4.08
N TYR A 12 -4.55 -8.96 -3.51
CA TYR A 12 -3.53 -9.84 -2.93
C TYR A 12 -3.51 -9.70 -1.41
N GLN A 13 -3.80 -10.82 -0.74
CA GLN A 13 -3.73 -10.91 0.72
C GLN A 13 -2.30 -11.22 1.16
N LEU A 14 -1.73 -10.35 1.99
CA LEU A 14 -0.38 -10.55 2.53
C LEU A 14 -0.39 -11.47 3.74
N SER A 15 0.03 -12.73 3.55
CA SER A 15 0.34 -13.69 4.64
C SER A 15 1.84 -13.88 4.87
N SER A 16 2.69 -13.72 3.85
CA SER A 16 4.16 -13.59 3.98
C SER A 16 4.80 -13.03 2.69
N VAL A 17 5.96 -12.37 2.80
CA VAL A 17 6.72 -11.83 1.63
C VAL A 17 7.09 -12.94 0.64
N ALA A 18 7.45 -14.13 1.13
CA ALA A 18 7.83 -15.26 0.27
C ALA A 18 6.68 -15.75 -0.62
N GLN A 19 5.44 -15.68 -0.14
CA GLN A 19 4.26 -16.05 -0.93
C GLN A 19 3.94 -15.01 -2.01
N THR A 20 4.29 -13.74 -1.79
CA THR A 20 4.16 -12.69 -2.82
C THR A 20 5.09 -12.96 -4.00
N ARG A 21 6.35 -13.31 -3.71
CA ARG A 21 7.34 -13.67 -4.74
C ARG A 21 7.00 -14.93 -5.53
N GLN A 22 6.29 -15.87 -4.90
CA GLN A 22 5.84 -17.07 -5.62
C GLN A 22 4.66 -16.76 -6.55
N ALA A 23 3.78 -15.83 -6.17
CA ALA A 23 2.71 -15.34 -7.04
C ALA A 23 3.25 -14.54 -8.24
N GLU A 24 4.33 -13.76 -8.08
CA GLU A 24 5.03 -13.05 -9.17
C GLU A 24 5.48 -13.97 -10.32
N SER A 25 5.84 -15.22 -10.00
CA SER A 25 6.26 -16.21 -11.01
C SER A 25 5.09 -16.75 -11.85
N GLU A 26 3.85 -16.63 -11.36
CA GLU A 26 2.64 -17.06 -12.08
C GLU A 26 1.87 -15.87 -12.67
N TYR A 27 2.01 -14.67 -12.09
CA TYR A 27 1.39 -13.43 -12.55
C TYR A 27 2.34 -12.24 -12.36
N PRO A 28 2.82 -11.61 -13.46
CA PRO A 28 3.65 -10.41 -13.33
C PRO A 28 2.86 -9.31 -12.62
N LEU A 29 3.47 -8.70 -11.61
CA LEU A 29 2.83 -7.62 -10.85
C LEU A 29 2.59 -6.39 -11.73
N ALA A 30 1.49 -5.70 -11.44
CA ALA A 30 1.05 -4.55 -12.22
C ALA A 30 1.96 -3.33 -12.06
N GLU A 31 1.78 -2.30 -12.89
CA GLU A 31 2.69 -1.14 -12.91
C GLU A 31 2.38 -0.13 -11.79
N ARG A 32 1.11 0.17 -11.53
CA ARG A 32 0.67 1.07 -10.44
C ARG A 32 0.07 0.28 -9.29
N ILE A 33 0.76 0.25 -8.16
CA ILE A 33 0.41 -0.59 -7.01
C ILE A 33 0.07 0.29 -5.80
N LEU A 34 -1.12 0.07 -5.24
CA LEU A 34 -1.52 0.64 -3.95
C LEU A 34 -1.42 -0.41 -2.85
N ILE A 35 -0.74 -0.06 -1.76
CA ILE A 35 -0.61 -0.89 -0.55
C ILE A 35 -1.32 -0.19 0.59
N ILE A 36 -2.29 -0.87 1.23
CA ILE A 36 -2.98 -0.34 2.42
C ILE A 36 -2.31 -0.85 3.69
N GLY A 37 -1.93 0.09 4.56
CA GLY A 37 -1.19 -0.12 5.79
C GLY A 37 0.31 0.12 5.61
N SER A 38 0.99 0.40 6.72
CA SER A 38 2.37 0.88 6.68
C SER A 38 3.30 0.24 7.73
N GLY A 39 3.02 -1.01 8.09
CA GLY A 39 3.90 -1.79 8.95
C GLY A 39 5.21 -2.17 8.26
N VAL A 40 6.08 -2.86 9.01
CA VAL A 40 7.36 -3.37 8.50
C VAL A 40 7.18 -4.21 7.24
N LEU A 41 6.14 -5.04 7.19
CA LEU A 41 5.89 -5.95 6.07
C LEU A 41 5.55 -5.17 4.81
N GLU A 42 4.59 -4.27 4.92
CA GLU A 42 4.06 -3.44 3.84
C GLU A 42 5.14 -2.50 3.29
N CYS A 43 5.90 -1.84 4.17
CA CYS A 43 7.00 -0.98 3.74
C CYS A 43 8.14 -1.75 3.08
N THR A 44 8.45 -2.97 3.55
CA THR A 44 9.48 -3.81 2.92
C THR A 44 9.04 -4.23 1.52
N LEU A 45 7.77 -4.61 1.35
CA LEU A 45 7.21 -4.94 0.05
C LEU A 45 7.23 -3.73 -0.89
N ALA A 46 6.83 -2.54 -0.41
CA ALA A 46 6.86 -1.32 -1.20
C ALA A 46 8.26 -1.00 -1.73
N ILE A 47 9.29 -1.20 -0.90
CA ILE A 47 10.70 -1.03 -1.28
C ILE A 47 11.11 -2.02 -2.36
N ASP A 48 10.76 -3.31 -2.21
CA ASP A 48 11.11 -4.34 -3.19
C ASP A 48 10.44 -4.05 -4.55
N LEU A 49 9.16 -3.70 -4.56
CA LEU A 49 8.42 -3.35 -5.78
C LEU A 49 8.95 -2.07 -6.45
N ALA A 50 9.26 -1.03 -5.67
CA ALA A 50 9.83 0.19 -6.21
C ALA A 50 11.24 -0.04 -6.78
N ARG A 51 12.04 -0.96 -6.21
CA ARG A 51 13.34 -1.38 -6.78
C ARG A 51 13.20 -2.07 -8.13
N GLU A 52 12.08 -2.75 -8.36
CA GLU A 52 11.74 -3.37 -9.64
C GLU A 52 11.21 -2.36 -10.67
N GLY A 53 11.09 -1.08 -10.29
CA GLY A 53 10.65 0.00 -11.17
C GLY A 53 9.13 0.22 -11.17
N LYS A 54 8.40 -0.41 -10.25
CA LYS A 54 6.94 -0.23 -10.12
C LYS A 54 6.62 1.11 -9.47
N GLU A 55 5.48 1.69 -9.84
CA GLU A 55 4.94 2.89 -9.19
C GLU A 55 4.15 2.46 -7.95
N VAL A 56 4.70 2.73 -6.77
CA VAL A 56 4.13 2.26 -5.50
C VAL A 56 3.62 3.42 -4.67
N THR A 57 2.38 3.26 -4.20
CA THR A 57 1.75 4.15 -3.22
C THR A 57 1.41 3.38 -1.95
N ILE A 58 1.75 3.93 -0.79
CA ILE A 58 1.32 3.46 0.53
C ILE A 58 0.18 4.35 1.01
N LEU A 59 -0.90 3.74 1.49
CA LEU A 59 -2.01 4.41 2.14
C LEU A 59 -2.08 3.99 3.60
N GLU A 60 -2.05 4.96 4.51
CA GLU A 60 -2.13 4.77 5.94
C GLU A 60 -3.12 5.76 6.54
N TYR A 61 -3.97 5.27 7.44
CA TYR A 61 -4.97 6.10 8.12
C TYR A 61 -4.35 6.88 9.28
N SER A 62 -3.24 6.40 9.83
CA SER A 62 -2.44 7.13 10.82
C SER A 62 -1.69 8.33 10.24
N ASP A 63 -1.25 9.20 11.14
CA ASP A 63 -0.34 10.33 10.96
C ASP A 63 1.14 9.95 10.74
N GLU A 64 1.47 8.67 10.83
CA GLU A 64 2.83 8.17 10.60
C GLU A 64 2.83 6.69 10.18
N ILE A 65 3.94 6.28 9.55
CA ILE A 65 4.22 4.89 9.18
C ILE A 65 5.16 4.18 10.16
N LEU A 66 5.23 2.85 10.04
CA LEU A 66 6.18 2.00 10.77
C LEU A 66 6.03 2.08 12.30
N LYS A 67 4.80 2.28 12.79
CA LYS A 67 4.46 2.30 14.23
C LYS A 67 4.87 1.00 14.95
N ASP A 68 4.86 -0.13 14.24
CA ASP A 68 5.26 -1.44 14.75
C ASP A 68 6.76 -1.58 15.05
N CYS A 69 7.59 -0.65 14.57
CA CYS A 69 9.02 -0.64 14.82
C CYS A 69 9.57 0.75 15.19
N PHE A 70 8.72 1.63 15.74
CA PHE A 70 9.00 3.05 15.99
C PHE A 70 10.35 3.35 16.66
N ALA A 71 10.69 2.61 17.71
CA ALA A 71 11.91 2.83 18.50
C ALA A 71 13.12 1.99 18.06
N THR A 72 13.16 1.52 16.81
CA THR A 72 14.20 0.62 16.32
C THR A 72 14.99 1.23 15.17
N SER A 73 16.26 0.83 15.02
CA SER A 73 17.10 1.21 13.87
C SER A 73 16.52 0.75 12.53
N LYS A 74 15.67 -0.29 12.54
CA LYS A 74 14.96 -0.78 11.36
C LYS A 74 14.04 0.27 10.76
N ARG A 75 13.34 1.08 11.59
CA ARG A 75 12.48 2.16 11.08
C ARG A 75 13.29 3.16 10.29
N THR A 76 14.41 3.62 10.82
CA THR A 76 15.30 4.58 10.15
C THR A 76 15.79 4.04 8.80
N GLU A 77 16.16 2.76 8.73
CA GLU A 77 16.61 2.14 7.50
C GLU A 77 15.51 2.00 6.45
N LEU A 78 14.28 1.63 6.86
CA LEU A 78 13.14 1.54 5.95
C LEU A 78 12.71 2.92 5.43
N MET A 79 12.60 3.92 6.32
CA MET A 79 12.29 5.30 5.95
C MET A 79 13.25 5.85 4.89
N ARG A 80 14.57 5.67 5.12
CA ARG A 80 15.60 6.11 4.18
C ARG A 80 15.46 5.45 2.80
N GLN A 81 15.09 4.17 2.77
CA GLN A 81 14.87 3.45 1.51
C GLN A 81 13.62 3.93 0.78
N LEU A 82 12.50 4.12 1.50
CA LEU A 82 11.25 4.64 0.93
C LEU A 82 11.46 6.02 0.31
N GLU A 83 12.15 6.92 1.02
CA GLU A 83 12.49 8.25 0.52
C GLU A 83 13.36 8.19 -0.74
N LYS A 84 14.39 7.33 -0.74
CA LYS A 84 15.30 7.17 -1.89
C LYS A 84 14.59 6.62 -3.14
N LEU A 85 13.59 5.75 -2.94
CA LEU A 85 12.87 5.08 -4.02
C LEU A 85 11.64 5.86 -4.49
N VAL A 86 11.38 7.05 -3.94
CA VAL A 86 10.27 7.94 -4.32
C VAL A 86 8.91 7.23 -4.20
N VAL A 87 8.76 6.40 -3.16
CA VAL A 87 7.46 5.78 -2.83
C VAL A 87 6.52 6.86 -2.32
N MET A 88 5.34 6.99 -2.93
CA MET A 88 4.33 7.95 -2.49
C MET A 88 3.62 7.43 -1.25
N ILE A 89 3.37 8.31 -0.26
CA ILE A 89 2.75 7.92 1.01
C ILE A 89 1.62 8.91 1.33
N PHE A 90 0.40 8.39 1.43
CA PHE A 90 -0.76 9.11 1.95
C PHE A 90 -0.99 8.71 3.40
N LEU A 91 -0.81 9.68 4.30
CA LEU A 91 -1.12 9.58 5.72
C LEU A 91 -2.50 10.19 5.99
N GLU A 92 -3.14 9.84 7.10
CA GLU A 92 -4.45 10.40 7.49
C GLU A 92 -5.54 10.24 6.42
N ASN A 93 -5.41 9.21 5.59
CA ASN A 93 -6.35 8.92 4.51
C ASN A 93 -6.84 7.47 4.62
N ALA A 94 -8.13 7.27 4.34
CA ALA A 94 -8.75 5.96 4.23
C ALA A 94 -9.22 5.70 2.80
N CYS A 95 -9.10 4.45 2.35
CA CYS A 95 -9.72 4.00 1.11
C CYS A 95 -11.20 3.74 1.40
N ILE A 96 -12.09 4.46 0.71
CA ILE A 96 -13.55 4.34 0.92
C ILE A 96 -14.25 3.62 -0.24
N LYS A 97 -13.63 3.60 -1.42
CA LYS A 97 -14.19 2.97 -2.61
C LYS A 97 -13.11 2.62 -3.62
N VAL A 98 -13.27 1.48 -4.30
CA VAL A 98 -12.47 1.11 -5.48
C VAL A 98 -13.42 0.67 -6.59
N GLU A 99 -13.33 1.33 -7.74
CA GLU A 99 -14.17 1.06 -8.91
C GLU A 99 -13.36 1.33 -10.19
N ASN A 100 -13.33 0.39 -11.13
CA ASN A 100 -12.68 0.52 -12.43
C ASN A 100 -11.25 1.09 -12.33
N ASN A 101 -10.39 0.48 -11.51
CA ASN A 101 -9.01 0.94 -11.27
C ASN A 101 -8.87 2.32 -10.60
N LEU A 102 -9.96 2.96 -10.20
CA LEU A 102 -9.96 4.23 -9.49
C LEU A 102 -10.25 3.99 -8.00
N VAL A 103 -9.34 4.47 -7.16
CA VAL A 103 -9.47 4.45 -5.70
C VAL A 103 -9.88 5.82 -5.23
N CYS A 104 -10.92 5.88 -4.42
CA CYS A 104 -11.32 7.07 -3.71
C CYS A 104 -10.73 7.04 -2.29
N LEU A 105 -9.92 8.06 -2.00
CA LEU A 105 -9.34 8.34 -0.71
C LEU A 105 -10.15 9.41 -0.02
N TRP A 106 -10.31 9.27 1.29
CA TRP A 106 -10.99 10.22 2.15
C TRP A 106 -10.12 10.56 3.35
N ASN A 107 -9.99 11.84 3.66
CA ASN A 107 -9.32 12.30 4.89
C ASN A 107 -10.33 12.80 5.94
N GLU A 108 -9.91 12.92 7.19
CA GLU A 108 -10.81 13.33 8.29
C GLU A 108 -11.36 14.75 8.14
N GLU A 109 -10.74 15.59 7.31
CA GLU A 109 -11.19 16.94 6.98
C GLU A 109 -12.35 16.95 5.95
N GLY A 110 -12.70 15.79 5.39
CA GLY A 110 -13.80 15.63 4.43
C GLY A 110 -13.40 15.84 2.96
N PHE A 111 -12.10 15.88 2.65
CA PHE A 111 -11.61 15.93 1.28
C PHE A 111 -11.55 14.55 0.65
N GLU A 112 -12.01 14.48 -0.60
CA GLU A 112 -11.89 13.30 -1.45
C GLU A 112 -10.74 13.50 -2.44
N SER A 113 -9.91 12.47 -2.58
CA SER A 113 -8.85 12.40 -3.59
C SER A 113 -8.96 11.09 -4.36
N PHE A 114 -8.47 11.07 -5.60
CA PHE A 114 -8.60 9.90 -6.47
C PHE A 114 -7.23 9.43 -6.97
N LEU A 115 -7.00 8.12 -6.91
CA LEU A 115 -5.79 7.48 -7.43
C LEU A 115 -6.16 6.43 -8.46
N THR A 116 -5.47 6.42 -9.60
CA THR A 116 -5.58 5.32 -10.56
C THR A 116 -4.54 4.25 -10.22
N ILE A 117 -4.99 3.01 -10.06
CA ILE A 117 -4.15 1.86 -9.68
C ILE A 117 -4.42 0.71 -10.63
N ASP A 118 -3.44 -0.16 -10.81
CA ASP A 118 -3.66 -1.43 -11.52
C ASP A 118 -3.84 -2.59 -10.53
N GLN A 119 -3.30 -2.45 -9.32
CA GLN A 119 -3.33 -3.51 -8.31
C GLN A 119 -3.44 -2.94 -6.89
N LEU A 120 -4.22 -3.64 -6.06
CA LEU A 120 -4.43 -3.30 -4.65
C LEU A 120 -3.94 -4.44 -3.74
N ILE A 121 -3.04 -4.10 -2.83
CA ILE A 121 -2.49 -5.04 -1.85
C ILE A 121 -2.98 -4.67 -0.45
N VAL A 122 -3.58 -5.64 0.25
CA VAL A 122 -4.14 -5.45 1.59
C VAL A 122 -3.76 -6.62 2.50
N ARG A 123 -3.40 -6.33 3.76
CA ARG A 123 -3.02 -7.38 4.72
C ARG A 123 -4.22 -8.15 5.28
N LYS A 124 -5.38 -7.50 5.39
CA LYS A 124 -6.61 -8.11 5.89
C LYS A 124 -7.75 -7.69 4.98
N LYS A 125 -8.70 -8.60 4.76
CA LYS A 125 -9.94 -8.28 4.06
C LYS A 125 -10.64 -7.13 4.81
N LEU A 126 -10.88 -6.03 4.08
CA LEU A 126 -11.52 -4.80 4.57
C LEU A 126 -12.99 -5.05 4.92
#